data_AF-A0A2W4L210-F1
#
_entry.id   AF-A0A2W4L210-F1
#
_cell.length_a   1.000
_cell.length_b   1.000
_cell.length_c   1.000
_cell.angle_alpha   90.00
_cell.angle_beta   90.00
_cell.angle_gamma   90.00
#
_symmetry.space_group_name_H-M   'P 1'
#
loop_
_entity.id
_entity.type
_entity.pdbx_description
1 polymer ?
#
loop_
_entity_poly.entity_id
_entity_poly.type
_entity_poly.pdbx_seq_one_letter_code
_entity_poly.pdbx_strand_id
1 'polypeptide(L)' 'MVEFVVYWGVIAFFSMLIGGLLAGLKKRDYSFWMAWSFLFPPAIFLLLTLPALSSRPRRPTLDEEDAAEP' A
#
# COMPACT_ATOMS: atom_id res chain seq x y z
N MET A 1 -2.17 -26.79 -9.57
CA MET A 1 -2.18 -26.16 -8.22
C MET A 1 -0.99 -25.23 -8.04
N VAL A 2 0.26 -25.69 -8.21
CA VAL A 2 1.46 -24.85 -8.09
C VAL A 2 1.47 -23.68 -9.10
N GLU A 3 1.14 -23.95 -10.36
CA GLU A 3 1.09 -22.93 -11.41
C GLU A 3 0.15 -21.75 -11.08
N PHE A 4 -1.03 -22.04 -10.53
CA PHE A 4 -1.97 -21.03 -10.07
C PHE A 4 -1.37 -20.14 -8.96
N VAL A 5 -0.65 -20.74 -8.00
CA VAL A 5 0.03 -20.01 -6.92
C VAL A 5 1.12 -19.11 -7.48
N VAL A 6 1.86 -19.55 -8.50
CA VAL A 6 2.88 -18.73 -9.16
C VAL A 6 2.23 -17.51 -9.83
N TYR A 7 1.17 -17.72 -10.62
CA TYR A 7 0.47 -16.60 -11.24
C TYR A 7 -0.08 -15.62 -10.19
N TRP A 8 -0.69 -16.14 -9.13
CA TRP A 8 -1.20 -15.31 -8.04
C TRP A 8 -0.09 -14.50 -7.36
N GLY A 9 1.04 -15.13 -7.02
CA GLY A 9 2.17 -14.48 -6.37
C GLY A 9 2.80 -13.39 -7.23
N VAL A 10 2.94 -13.63 -8.54
CA VAL A 10 3.43 -12.63 -9.49
C VAL A 10 2.47 -11.44 -9.57
N ILE A 11 1.17 -11.69 -9.71
CA ILE A 11 0.15 -10.63 -9.76
C ILE A 11 0.15 -9.82 -8.46
N ALA A 12 0.22 -10.47 -7.31
CA ALA A 12 0.30 -9.82 -6.00
C ALA A 12 1.55 -8.95 -5.86
N PHE A 13 2.70 -9.45 -6.28
CA PHE A 13 3.95 -8.71 -6.20
C PHE A 13 3.92 -7.44 -7.08
N PHE A 14 3.48 -7.55 -8.33
CA PHE A 14 3.33 -6.37 -9.20
C PHE A 14 2.27 -5.40 -8.69
N SER A 15 1.17 -5.91 -8.13
CA SER A 15 0.12 -5.07 -7.54
C SER A 15 0.62 -4.30 -6.33
N MET A 16 1.47 -4.91 -5.48
CA MET A 16 2.16 -4.21 -4.39
C MET A 16 2.96 -3.00 -4.90
N LEU A 17 3.77 -3.19 -5.95
CA LEU A 17 4.61 -2.14 -6.52
C LEU A 17 3.76 -1.01 -7.11
N ILE A 18 2.73 -1.35 -7.88
CA ILE A 18 1.79 -0.39 -8.47
C ILE A 18 1.04 0.37 -7.38
N GLY A 19 0.56 -0.34 -6.34
CA GLY A 19 -0.11 0.25 -5.19
C GLY A 19 0.76 1.26 -4.45
N GLY A 20 2.04 0.94 -4.24
CA GLY A 20 3.02 1.88 -3.67
C GLY A 20 3.21 3.13 -4.54
N LEU A 21 3.40 2.95 -5.84
CA LEU A 21 3.56 4.08 -6.77
C LEU A 21 2.33 5.00 -6.77
N LEU A 22 1.13 4.43 -6.94
CA LEU A 22 -0.12 5.18 -6.93
C LEU A 22 -0.37 5.88 -5.60
N ALA A 23 0.01 5.26 -4.48
CA ALA A 23 -0.11 5.87 -3.17
C ALA A 23 0.78 7.12 -3.05
N GLY A 24 2.00 7.08 -3.58
CA GLY A 24 2.89 8.24 -3.63
C GLY A 24 2.31 9.38 -4.45
N LEU A 25 1.83 9.08 -5.66
CA LEU A 25 1.20 10.07 -6.53
C LEU A 25 -0.05 10.70 -5.91
N LYS A 26 -0.84 9.91 -5.17
CA LYS A 26 -2.05 10.37 -4.48
C LYS A 26 -1.79 10.91 -3.06
N LYS A 27 -0.51 11.04 -2.65
CA LYS A 27 -0.09 11.50 -1.31
C LYS A 27 -0.74 10.70 -0.17
N ARG A 28 -0.88 9.40 -0.38
CA ARG A 28 -1.41 8.42 0.59
C ARG A 28 -0.26 7.64 1.24
N ASP A 29 -0.59 6.83 2.24
CA ASP A 29 0.41 6.01 2.94
C ASP A 29 0.91 4.86 2.06
N TYR A 30 2.24 4.80 1.84
CA TYR A 30 2.86 3.74 1.03
C TYR A 30 2.64 2.36 1.64
N SER A 31 2.98 2.18 2.91
CA SER A 31 2.98 0.88 3.57
C SER A 31 1.59 0.25 3.60
N PHE A 32 0.57 1.05 3.89
CA PHE A 32 -0.83 0.62 3.86
C PHE A 32 -1.23 0.12 2.46
N TRP A 33 -1.01 0.93 1.41
CA TRP A 33 -1.46 0.58 0.06
C TRP A 33 -0.63 -0.52 -0.61
N MET A 34 0.66 -0.63 -0.29
CA MET A 34 1.49 -1.75 -0.72
C MET A 34 0.98 -3.06 -0.09
N ALA A 35 0.75 -3.08 1.23
CA ALA A 35 0.27 -4.28 1.92
C ALA A 35 -1.11 -4.75 1.39
N TRP A 36 -2.05 -3.81 1.23
CA TRP A 36 -3.39 -4.15 0.70
C TRP A 36 -3.35 -4.60 -0.75
N SER A 37 -2.51 -3.99 -1.60
CA SER A 37 -2.39 -4.41 -3.00
C SER A 37 -1.62 -5.72 -3.17
N PHE A 38 -0.77 -6.10 -2.22
CA PHE A 38 -0.15 -7.42 -2.17
C PHE A 38 -1.15 -8.50 -1.75
N LEU A 39 -1.87 -8.27 -0.65
CA LEU A 39 -2.83 -9.24 -0.10
C LEU A 39 -4.06 -9.41 -1.01
N PHE A 40 -4.55 -8.31 -1.56
CA PHE A 40 -5.70 -8.27 -2.45
C PHE A 40 -5.35 -7.43 -3.69
N PRO A 41 -4.78 -8.05 -4.75
CA PRO A 41 -4.37 -7.36 -5.97
C PRO A 41 -5.39 -6.35 -6.54
N PRO A 42 -6.72 -6.63 -6.55
CA PRO A 42 -7.70 -5.66 -7.04
C PRO A 42 -7.82 -4.36 -6.22
N ALA A 43 -7.20 -4.25 -5.04
CA ALA A 43 -7.19 -3.03 -4.24
C ALA A 43 -6.60 -1.82 -4.99
N ILE A 44 -5.76 -2.05 -6.00
CA ILE A 44 -5.24 -0.99 -6.89
C ILE A 44 -6.37 -0.21 -7.58
N PHE A 45 -7.49 -0.85 -7.90
CA PHE A 45 -8.63 -0.18 -8.53
C PHE A 45 -9.30 0.80 -7.57
N LEU A 46 -9.45 0.42 -6.31
CA LEU A 46 -9.93 1.33 -5.28
C LEU A 46 -9.00 2.55 -5.17
N LEU A 47 -7.69 2.32 -5.14
CA LEU A 47 -6.70 3.40 -5.12
C LEU A 47 -6.81 4.33 -6.32
N LEU A 48 -7.05 3.79 -7.52
CA LEU A 48 -7.24 4.59 -8.75
C LEU A 48 -8.45 5.53 -8.64
N THR A 49 -9.57 5.06 -8.07
CA THR A 49 -10.79 5.87 -7.91
C THR A 49 -10.70 6.96 -6.84
N LEU A 50 -9.82 6.78 -5.85
CA LEU A 50 -9.71 7.70 -4.73
C LEU A 50 -9.01 9.01 -5.13
N PRO A 51 -9.47 10.18 -4.66
CA PRO A 51 -8.80 11.44 -4.94
C PRO A 51 -7.43 11.52 -4.22
N ALA A 52 -6.55 12.36 -4.77
CA ALA A 52 -5.28 12.70 -4.13
C ALA A 52 -5.52 13.60 -2.91
N LEU A 53 -4.74 13.41 -1.84
CA LEU A 53 -4.83 14.25 -0.64
C LEU A 53 -4.05 15.56 -0.82
N SER A 54 -4.36 16.59 -0.04
CA SER A 54 -3.63 17.87 -0.04
C SER A 54 -2.21 17.69 0.52
N SER A 55 -2.10 17.00 1.65
CA SER A 55 -0.85 16.61 2.31
C SER A 55 -0.85 15.11 2.62
N ARG A 56 0.35 14.52 2.70
CA ARG A 56 0.49 13.13 3.13
C ARG A 56 0.25 13.05 4.63
N PRO A 57 -0.56 12.08 5.13
CA PRO A 57 -0.68 11.84 6.57
C PRO A 57 0.72 11.60 7.14
N ARG A 58 1.11 12.40 8.14
CA ARG A 58 2.35 12.16 8.88
C ARG A 58 2.12 10.91 9.71
N ARG A 59 2.88 9.85 9.41
CA ARG A 59 2.98 8.70 10.29
C ARG A 59 4.01 9.04 11.37
N PRO A 60 3.69 8.91 12.66
CA PRO A 60 4.67 9.05 13.72
C PRO A 60 5.87 8.14 13.47
N THR A 61 7.06 8.56 13.87
CA THR A 61 8.22 7.67 13.86
C THR A 61 8.12 6.71 15.04
N LEU A 62 8.81 5.56 14.96
CA LEU A 62 8.88 4.61 16.09
C LEU A 62 9.36 5.31 17.36
N ASP A 63 10.40 6.15 17.25
CA ASP A 63 10.91 6.94 18.39
C ASP A 63 9.87 7.90 18.99
N GLU A 64 8.95 8.43 18.17
CA GLU A 64 7.86 9.31 18.63
C GLU A 64 6.77 8.51 19.34
N GLU A 65 6.53 7.26 18.91
CA GLU A 65 5.60 6.32 19.54
C GLU A 65 6.15 5.85 20.89
N ASP A 66 7.42 5.43 20.95
CA ASP A 66 8.10 5.00 22.18
C ASP A 66 8.16 6.12 23.23
N ALA A 67 8.37 7.37 22.80
CA ALA A 67 8.38 8.52 23.70
C ALA A 67 6.98 8.91 24.23
N ALA A 68 5.92 8.45 23.57
CA ALA A 68 4.53 8.69 23.96
C ALA A 68 3.94 7.55 24.82
N GLU A 69 4.64 6.42 24.96
CA GLU A 69 4.27 5.33 25.86
C GLU A 69 4.57 5.73 27.33
N PRO A 70 3.59 5.61 28.26
CA PRO A 70 3.71 6.07 29.65
C PRO A 70 4.55 5.16 30.57
#